data_AF-A0A1F9YPF3-F1
#
_entry.id   AF-A0A1F9YPF3-F1
#
_cell.length_a   1.000
_cell.length_b   1.000
_cell.length_c   1.000
_cell.angle_alpha   90.00
_cell.angle_beta   90.00
_cell.angle_gamma   90.00
#
_symmetry.space_group_name_H-M   'P 1'
#
loop_
_entity.id
_entity.type
_entity.pdbx_description
1 polymer ?
#
loop_
_entity_poly.entity_id
_entity_poly.type
_entity_poly.pdbx_seq_one_letter_code
_entity_poly.pdbx_strand_id
1 'polypeptide(L)'
;MEASKTRSCVGCGRAIAWDANVCPYCGHDYRMAMAPPVARATISDGMKILLYLVSFFIPLAGLIIGAIYYSKPEPEFKHVGKMCIILALLPILLVLLCWFVLGVAWLSLA
;
A
#
# COMPACT_ATOMS: atom_id res chain seq x y z
N MET A 1 29.89 -16.45 -38.19
CA MET A 1 29.47 -15.17 -38.78
C MET A 1 28.12 -14.86 -38.15
N GLU A 2 28.08 -14.01 -37.13
CA GLU A 2 26.81 -13.64 -36.49
C GLU A 2 26.00 -12.81 -37.50
N ALA A 3 24.87 -13.35 -37.94
CA ALA A 3 23.89 -12.62 -38.72
C ALA A 3 23.32 -11.51 -37.82
N SER A 4 23.89 -10.31 -37.93
CA SER A 4 23.46 -9.12 -37.19
C SER A 4 22.00 -8.84 -37.50
N LYS A 5 21.11 -9.16 -36.54
CA LYS A 5 19.72 -8.71 -36.57
C LYS A 5 19.73 -7.17 -36.58
N THR A 6 18.90 -6.53 -37.41
CA THR A 6 18.74 -5.05 -37.48
C THR A 6 17.30 -4.62 -37.20
N ARG A 7 17.11 -3.41 -36.62
CA ARG A 7 15.80 -2.78 -36.39
C ARG A 7 15.75 -1.39 -37.02
N SER A 8 14.56 -0.87 -37.28
CA SER A 8 14.40 0.52 -37.76
C SER A 8 14.28 1.50 -36.59
N CYS A 9 14.97 2.63 -36.70
CA CYS A 9 14.88 3.73 -35.74
C CYS A 9 13.51 4.43 -35.81
N VAL A 10 12.81 4.59 -34.68
CA VAL A 10 11.50 5.29 -34.62
C VAL A 10 11.57 6.79 -34.90
N GLY A 11 12.76 7.41 -34.77
CA GLY A 11 12.94 8.85 -35.00
C GLY A 11 13.24 9.21 -36.46
N CYS A 12 14.04 8.40 -37.16
CA CYS A 12 14.49 8.70 -38.53
C CYS A 12 14.26 7.58 -39.56
N GLY A 13 13.74 6.42 -39.15
CA GLY A 13 13.41 5.29 -40.03
C GLY A 13 14.59 4.44 -40.50
N ARG A 14 15.84 4.84 -40.24
CA ARG A 14 17.03 4.11 -40.70
C ARG A 14 17.24 2.79 -39.95
N ALA A 15 17.83 1.81 -40.63
CA ALA A 15 18.24 0.55 -40.02
C ALA A 15 19.43 0.78 -39.08
N ILE A 16 19.28 0.33 -37.84
CA ILE A 16 20.27 0.37 -36.77
C ILE A 16 20.45 -1.04 -36.19
N ALA A 17 21.56 -1.27 -35.50
CA ALA A 17 21.78 -2.50 -34.76
C ALA A 17 20.73 -2.64 -33.63
N TRP A 18 20.34 -3.88 -33.29
CA TRP A 18 19.31 -4.12 -32.25
C TRP A 18 19.73 -3.69 -30.85
N ASP A 19 21.03 -3.72 -30.57
CA ASP A 19 21.67 -3.36 -29.33
C ASP A 19 22.07 -1.87 -29.27
N ALA A 20 21.88 -1.10 -30.34
CA ALA A 20 22.17 0.33 -30.34
C ALA A 20 21.23 1.08 -29.37
N ASN A 21 21.79 1.57 -28.26
CA ASN A 21 21.10 2.42 -27.29
C ASN A 21 20.83 3.84 -27.83
N VAL A 22 21.67 4.35 -28.74
CA VAL A 22 21.49 5.68 -29.35
C VAL A 22 21.60 5.54 -30.86
N CYS A 23 20.68 6.13 -31.62
CA CYS A 23 20.74 6.12 -33.07
C CYS A 23 21.91 6.98 -33.59
N PRO A 24 22.87 6.43 -34.37
CA PRO A 24 24.04 7.18 -34.85
C PRO A 24 23.71 8.23 -35.91
N TYR A 25 22.52 8.16 -36.52
CA TYR A 25 22.13 9.07 -37.60
C TYR A 25 21.32 10.28 -37.14
N CYS A 26 20.45 10.11 -36.14
CA CYS A 26 19.57 11.19 -35.65
C CYS A 26 19.72 11.50 -34.16
N GLY A 27 20.51 10.72 -33.42
CA GLY A 27 20.73 10.93 -31.98
C GLY A 27 19.57 10.51 -31.08
N HIS A 28 18.55 9.83 -31.61
CA HIS A 28 17.43 9.35 -30.79
C HIS A 28 17.91 8.33 -29.75
N ASP A 29 17.71 8.64 -28.47
CA ASP A 29 18.16 7.84 -27.33
C ASP A 29 17.05 6.88 -26.88
N TYR A 30 17.37 5.59 -26.83
CA TYR A 30 16.50 4.49 -26.39
C TYR A 30 16.79 4.04 -24.96
N ARG A 31 17.69 4.72 -24.25
CA ARG A 31 17.92 4.47 -22.82
C ARG A 31 16.66 4.85 -22.06
N MET A 32 15.99 3.85 -21.51
CA MET A 32 14.86 4.08 -20.62
C MET A 32 15.40 4.75 -19.35
N ALA A 33 15.01 6.01 -19.13
CA ALA A 33 15.21 6.66 -17.86
C ALA A 33 14.40 5.88 -16.82
N MET A 34 15.12 5.17 -15.95
CA MET A 34 14.55 4.56 -14.76
C MET A 34 13.84 5.67 -13.96
N ALA A 35 12.52 5.53 -13.81
CA ALA A 35 11.73 6.47 -13.02
C ALA A 35 12.34 6.57 -11.60
N PRO A 36 12.41 7.77 -11.01
CA PRO A 36 12.97 7.92 -9.69
C PRO A 36 12.23 7.05 -8.67
N PRO A 37 12.91 6.50 -7.66
CA PRO A 37 12.26 5.74 -6.62
C PRO A 37 11.21 6.60 -5.93
N VAL A 38 9.97 6.12 -5.90
CA VAL A 38 8.85 6.79 -5.23
C VAL A 38 9.22 7.02 -3.76
N ALA A 39 9.13 8.27 -3.31
CA ALA A 39 9.45 8.65 -1.93
C ALA A 39 8.59 7.82 -0.96
N ARG A 40 9.25 7.00 -0.14
CA ARG A 40 8.57 6.16 0.87
C ARG A 40 8.20 7.05 2.05
N ALA A 41 6.90 7.30 2.22
CA ALA A 41 6.40 7.92 3.44
C ALA A 41 6.51 6.88 4.58
N THR A 42 7.44 7.10 5.50
CA THR A 42 7.59 6.27 6.71
C THR A 42 6.72 6.84 7.83
N ILE A 43 5.95 6.00 8.51
CA ILE A 43 5.21 6.41 9.71
C ILE A 43 6.18 6.40 10.90
N SER A 44 6.32 7.53 11.57
CA SER A 44 7.07 7.63 12.83
C SER A 44 6.42 6.80 13.94
N ASP A 45 7.22 6.25 14.85
CA ASP A 45 6.69 5.35 15.90
C ASP A 45 5.70 6.05 16.84
N GLY A 46 5.90 7.35 17.11
CA GLY A 46 4.94 8.15 17.88
C GLY A 46 3.56 8.21 17.22
N MET A 47 3.51 8.32 15.89
CA MET A 47 2.25 8.32 15.14
C MET A 47 1.55 6.95 15.21
N LYS A 48 2.31 5.85 15.19
CA LYS A 48 1.74 4.50 15.38
C LYS A 48 1.07 4.35 16.73
N ILE A 49 1.74 4.80 17.80
CA ILE A 49 1.21 4.76 19.17
C ILE A 49 -0.06 5.59 19.28
N LEU A 50 -0.06 6.80 18.71
CA LEU A 50 -1.23 7.68 18.71
C LEU A 50 -2.42 7.05 17.97
N LEU A 51 -2.19 6.43 16.81
CA LEU A 51 -3.21 5.70 16.05
C LEU A 51 -3.79 4.51 16.81
N TYR A 52 -2.96 3.78 17.57
CA TYR A 52 -3.42 2.67 18.40
C TYR A 52 -4.22 3.16 19.62
N LEU A 53 -3.79 4.24 20.27
CA LEU A 53 -4.56 4.89 21.34
C LEU A 53 -5.93 5.36 20.83
N VAL A 54 -5.98 6.08 19.71
CA VAL A 54 -7.25 6.53 19.11
C VAL A 54 -8.16 5.36 18.77
N SER A 55 -7.61 4.27 18.21
CA SER A 55 -8.38 3.06 17.90
C SER A 55 -8.96 2.38 19.14
N PHE A 56 -8.26 2.45 20.27
CA PHE A 56 -8.74 1.89 21.52
C PHE A 56 -9.91 2.69 22.11
N PHE A 57 -9.82 4.03 22.10
CA PHE A 57 -10.90 4.89 22.63
C PHE A 57 -12.11 4.99 21.69
N ILE A 58 -11.87 4.93 20.37
CA ILE A 58 -12.91 5.06 19.35
C ILE A 58 -12.75 3.90 18.36
N PRO A 59 -13.29 2.71 18.68
CA PRO A 59 -13.13 1.53 17.84
C PRO A 59 -13.62 1.73 16.39
N LEU A 60 -14.66 2.54 16.18
CA LEU A 60 -15.14 2.88 14.83
C LEU A 60 -14.12 3.69 14.03
N ALA A 61 -13.43 4.64 14.65
CA ALA A 61 -12.38 5.41 13.99
C ALA A 61 -11.19 4.51 13.65
N GLY A 62 -10.83 3.59 14.54
CA GLY A 62 -9.77 2.60 14.31
C GLY A 62 -10.06 1.68 13.12
N LEU A 63 -11.32 1.26 12.94
CA LEU A 63 -11.74 0.44 11.80
C LEU A 63 -11.62 1.21 10.46
N ILE A 64 -12.09 2.46 10.42
CA ILE A 64 -12.04 3.30 9.21
C ILE A 64 -10.59 3.61 8.83
N ILE A 65 -9.79 4.07 9.79
CA ILE A 65 -8.38 4.41 9.56
C ILE A 65 -7.61 3.16 9.14
N GLY A 66 -7.82 2.05 9.86
CA GLY A 66 -7.21 0.77 9.52
C GLY A 66 -7.52 0.30 8.10
N ALA A 67 -8.76 0.45 7.64
CA ALA A 67 -9.15 0.11 6.28
C ALA A 67 -8.44 0.98 5.23
N ILE A 68 -8.38 2.30 5.45
CA ILE A 68 -7.69 3.23 4.54
C ILE A 68 -6.19 2.88 4.43
N TYR A 69 -5.53 2.62 5.56
CA TYR A 69 -4.11 2.25 5.58
C TYR A 69 -3.85 0.84 5.02
N TYR A 70 -4.82 -0.07 5.13
CA TYR A 70 -4.72 -1.40 4.53
C TYR A 70 -4.85 -1.38 2.99
N SER A 71 -5.55 -0.39 2.44
CA SER A 71 -5.68 -0.19 0.99
C SER A 71 -4.44 0.43 0.34
N LYS A 72 -3.44 0.87 1.12
CA LYS A 72 -2.19 1.42 0.60
C LYS A 72 -1.23 0.30 0.16
N PRO A 73 -0.53 0.42 -0.99
CA PRO A 73 0.32 -0.64 -1.53
C PRO A 73 1.62 -0.86 -0.74
N GLU A 74 2.00 0.07 0.13
CA GLU A 74 3.25 -0.04 0.88
C GLU A 74 3.13 -1.03 2.06
N PRO A 75 4.12 -1.90 2.26
CA PRO A 75 4.04 -2.96 3.27
C PRO A 75 3.98 -2.44 4.71
N GLU A 76 4.58 -1.28 5.01
CA GLU A 76 4.55 -0.67 6.35
C GLU A 76 3.13 -0.23 6.75
N PHE A 77 2.43 0.48 5.86
CA PHE A 77 1.05 0.93 6.10
C PHE A 77 0.10 -0.26 6.27
N LYS A 78 0.31 -1.33 5.51
CA LYS A 78 -0.49 -2.55 5.60
C LYS A 78 -0.35 -3.25 6.95
N HIS A 79 0.87 -3.29 7.51
CA HIS A 79 1.11 -3.87 8.84
C HIS A 79 0.44 -3.04 9.93
N VAL A 80 0.62 -1.71 9.90
CA VAL A 80 0.00 -0.80 10.88
C VAL A 80 -1.53 -0.89 10.79
N GLY A 81 -2.09 -0.85 9.58
CA GLY A 81 -3.52 -0.97 9.34
C GLY A 81 -4.10 -2.29 9.86
N LYS A 82 -3.43 -3.42 9.61
CA LYS A 82 -3.86 -4.74 10.12
C LYS A 82 -3.90 -4.76 11.65
N MET A 83 -2.87 -4.25 12.32
CA MET A 83 -2.84 -4.20 13.79
C MET A 83 -3.92 -3.26 14.33
N CYS A 84 -4.14 -2.11 13.69
CA CYS A 84 -5.20 -1.17 14.06
C CYS A 84 -6.59 -1.82 14.02
N ILE A 85 -6.91 -2.55 12.94
CA ILE A 85 -8.18 -3.27 12.78
C ILE A 85 -8.35 -4.33 13.87
N ILE A 86 -7.30 -5.12 14.14
CA ILE A 86 -7.34 -6.16 15.18
C ILE A 86 -7.59 -5.53 16.56
N LEU A 87 -6.86 -4.47 16.89
CA LEU A 87 -7.01 -3.75 18.16
C LEU A 87 -8.38 -3.09 18.30
N ALA A 88 -9.01 -2.65 17.21
CA ALA A 88 -10.37 -2.09 17.22
C ALA A 88 -11.46 -3.18 17.32
N LEU A 89 -11.26 -4.35 16.71
CA LEU A 89 -12.22 -5.46 16.76
C LEU A 89 -12.38 -6.09 18.14
N LEU A 90 -11.26 -6.22 18.88
CA LEU A 90 -11.23 -6.80 20.21
C LEU A 90 -12.21 -6.14 21.21
N PRO A 91 -12.17 -4.81 21.44
CA PRO A 91 -13.10 -4.15 22.35
C PRO A 91 -14.54 -4.14 21.83
N ILE A 92 -14.76 -4.06 20.50
CA ILE A 92 -16.11 -4.15 19.92
C ILE A 92 -16.77 -5.48 20.30
N LEU A 93 -16.07 -6.60 20.06
CA LEU A 93 -16.59 -7.93 20.39
C LEU A 93 -16.86 -8.09 21.89
N LEU A 94 -15.99 -7.53 22.72
CA LEU A 94 -16.12 -7.60 24.18
C LEU A 94 -17.36 -6.82 24.67
N VAL A 95 -17.61 -5.62 24.12
CA VAL A 95 -18.81 -4.83 24.42
C VAL A 95 -20.07 -5.53 23.94
N LEU A 96 -20.08 -6.10 22.73
CA LEU A 96 -21.23 -6.84 22.20
C LEU A 96 -21.55 -8.07 23.05
N LEU A 97 -20.54 -8.84 23.46
CA LEU A 97 -20.71 -10.01 24.31
C LEU A 97 -21.23 -9.62 25.70
N CYS A 98 -20.68 -8.55 26.29
CA CYS A 98 -21.14 -8.04 27.58
C CYS A 98 -22.59 -7.57 27.52
N TRP A 99 -22.97 -6.85 26.46
CA TRP A 99 -24.35 -6.43 26.22
C TRP A 99 -25.31 -7.61 26.06
N PHE A 100 -24.89 -8.65 25.34
CA PHE A 100 -25.67 -9.87 25.16
C PHE A 100 -25.91 -10.60 26.50
N VAL A 101 -24.86 -10.77 27.32
CA VAL A 101 -24.98 -11.41 28.63
C VAL A 101 -25.87 -10.60 29.57
N LEU A 102 -25.67 -9.29 29.64
CA LEU A 102 -26.49 -8.41 30.48
C LEU A 102 -27.94 -8.38 30.01
N GLY A 103 -28.20 -8.39 28.69
CA GLY A 103 -29.54 -8.42 28.12
C GLY A 103 -30.28 -9.73 28.42
N VAL A 104 -29.61 -10.88 28.27
CA VAL A 104 -30.17 -12.18 28.64
C VAL A 104 -30.44 -12.26 30.13
N ALA A 105 -29.53 -11.76 30.98
CA ALA A 105 -29.74 -11.69 32.42
C ALA A 105 -30.93 -10.78 32.78
N TRP A 106 -31.06 -9.62 32.13
CA TRP A 106 -32.19 -8.70 32.32
C TRP A 106 -33.52 -9.35 31.95
N LEU A 107 -33.59 -10.04 30.80
CA LEU A 107 -34.78 -10.75 30.35
C LEU A 107 -35.15 -11.92 31.30
N SER A 108 -34.16 -12.52 31.95
CA SER A 108 -34.40 -13.61 32.91
C SER A 108 -34.91 -13.14 34.27
N LEU A 109 -34.75 -11.86 34.61
CA LEU A 109 -35.20 -11.25 35.87
C LEU A 109 -36.50 -10.44 35.74
N ALA A 110 -36.95 -10.13 34.52
CA ALA A 110 -38.20 -9.40 34.22
C ALA A 110 -39.38 -10.36 34.01
#